data_AF-A0A1G0K735-F1
#
_entry.id   AF-A0A1G0K735-F1
#
_cell.length_a   1.000
_cell.length_b   1.000
_cell.length_c   1.000
_cell.angle_alpha   90.00
_cell.angle_beta   90.00
_cell.angle_gamma   90.00
#
_symmetry.space_group_name_H-M   'P 1'
#
loop_
_entity.id
_entity.type
_entity.pdbx_description
1 polymer ?
#
loop_
_entity_poly.entity_id
_entity_poly.type
_entity_poly.pdbx_seq_one_letter_code
_entity_poly.pdbx_strand_id
1 'polypeptide(L)' 'MLILTRRVGESLMIGDDVNVTVLGIRGNQVRVGVNAPKDIAVHREEIYDRIQREKTGDHGDHGDHEDFESDKEDEGSGDL' A
#
# COMPACT_ATOMS: atom_id res chain seq x y z
N MET A 1 -10.51 2.86 14.09
CA MET A 1 -11.35 1.66 13.94
C MET A 1 -12.75 1.98 14.44
N LEU A 2 -13.79 1.80 13.61
CA LEU A 2 -15.20 1.95 13.98
C LEU A 2 -15.83 0.55 14.07
N ILE A 3 -16.59 0.26 15.13
CA ILE A 3 -17.16 -1.07 15.38
C ILE A 3 -18.68 -1.00 15.24
N LEU A 4 -19.23 -1.82 14.36
CA LEU A 4 -20.67 -1.94 14.11
C LEU A 4 -21.07 -3.41 14.18
N THR A 5 -22.16 -3.71 14.88
CA THR A 5 -22.72 -5.08 14.92
C THR A 5 -23.82 -5.19 13.88
N ARG A 6 -23.66 -6.12 12.94
CA ARG A 6 -24.65 -6.44 11.89
C ARG A 6 -25.09 -7.90 12.01
N ARG A 7 -26.39 -8.14 11.83
CA ARG A 7 -26.97 -9.49 11.70
C ARG A 7 -26.91 -9.95 10.24
N VAL A 8 -27.13 -11.24 10.03
CA VAL A 8 -27.28 -11.79 8.67
C VAL A 8 -28.44 -11.10 7.96
N GLY A 9 -28.19 -10.63 6.74
CA GLY A 9 -29.13 -9.85 5.93
C GLY A 9 -29.02 -8.34 6.14
N GLU A 10 -28.29 -7.87 7.16
CA GLU A 10 -28.07 -6.44 7.36
C GLU A 10 -26.86 -5.95 6.56
N SER A 11 -26.95 -4.69 6.14
CA SER A 11 -25.89 -3.98 5.42
C SER A 11 -25.40 -2.76 6.17
N LEU A 12 -24.19 -2.33 5.85
CA LEU A 12 -23.62 -1.03 6.19
C LEU A 12 -23.09 -0.37 4.91
N MET A 13 -23.02 0.95 4.91
CA MET A 13 -22.48 1.73 3.80
C MET A 13 -21.18 2.43 4.22
N ILE A 14 -20.25 2.53 3.28
CA ILE A 14 -18.98 3.25 3.43
C ILE A 14 -18.95 4.32 2.34
N GLY A 15 -18.97 5.59 2.73
CA GLY A 15 -19.22 6.68 1.79
C GLY A 15 -20.59 6.53 1.14
N ASP A 16 -20.68 6.90 -0.14
CA ASP A 16 -21.93 6.86 -0.91
C ASP A 16 -22.00 5.65 -1.87
N ASP A 17 -20.86 5.06 -2.21
CA ASP A 17 -20.77 4.08 -3.31
C ASP A 17 -20.48 2.65 -2.87
N VAL A 18 -20.05 2.43 -1.62
CA VAL A 18 -19.68 1.09 -1.14
C VAL A 18 -20.74 0.56 -0.16
N ASN A 19 -21.30 -0.59 -0.50
CA ASN A 19 -22.24 -1.33 0.35
C ASN A 19 -21.62 -2.67 0.79
N VAL A 20 -21.63 -2.92 2.09
CA VAL A 20 -21.16 -4.17 2.68
C VAL A 20 -22.34 -4.87 3.35
N THR A 21 -22.65 -6.08 2.90
CA THR A 21 -23.78 -6.88 3.39
C THR A 21 -23.30 -8.18 4.03
N VAL A 22 -23.83 -8.53 5.19
CA VAL A 22 -23.59 -9.82 5.82
C VAL A 22 -24.51 -10.86 5.21
N LEU A 23 -23.99 -11.75 4.36
CA LEU A 23 -24.78 -12.74 3.65
C LEU A 23 -25.09 -13.99 4.49
N GLY A 24 -24.26 -14.29 5.48
CA GLY A 24 -24.46 -15.45 6.34
C GLY A 24 -23.28 -15.74 7.25
N ILE A 25 -23.51 -16.58 8.26
CA ILE A 25 -22.48 -17.03 9.19
C ILE A 25 -22.49 -18.56 9.16
N ARG A 26 -21.32 -19.18 9.02
CA ARG A 26 -21.12 -20.63 9.08
C ARG A 26 -19.99 -20.92 10.05
N GLY A 27 -20.34 -21.35 11.27
CA GLY A 27 -19.35 -21.55 12.33
C GLY A 27 -18.65 -20.24 12.67
N ASN A 28 -17.34 -20.19 12.46
CA ASN A 28 -16.52 -18.98 12.63
C ASN A 28 -16.34 -18.17 11.34
N GLN A 29 -16.86 -18.62 10.20
CA GLN A 29 -16.73 -17.92 8.93
C GLN A 29 -17.94 -17.04 8.67
N VAL A 30 -17.68 -15.80 8.28
CA VAL A 30 -18.72 -14.86 7.86
C VAL A 30 -18.64 -14.69 6.34
N ARG A 31 -19.77 -14.84 5.67
CA ARG A 31 -19.90 -14.47 4.26
C ARG A 31 -20.27 -13.00 4.19
N VAL A 32 -19.39 -12.22 3.59
CA VAL A 32 -19.57 -10.78 3.38
C VAL A 32 -19.69 -10.54 1.88
N GLY A 33 -20.75 -9.87 1.47
CA GLY A 33 -20.88 -9.30 0.14
C GLY A 33 -20.38 -7.86 0.16
N VAL A 34 -19.51 -7.50 -0.76
CA VAL A 34 -19.05 -6.12 -0.96
C VAL A 34 -19.47 -5.70 -2.36
N ASN A 35 -20.29 -4.66 -2.43
CA ASN A 35 -20.62 -3.98 -3.67
C ASN A 35 -19.91 -2.64 -3.67
N ALA A 36 -19.01 -2.45 -4.62
CA ALA A 36 -18.24 -1.24 -4.80
C ALA A 36 -18.11 -0.98 -6.31
N PRO A 37 -18.02 0.29 -6.74
CA PRO A 37 -17.81 0.63 -8.13
C PRO A 37 -16.39 0.26 -8.59
N LYS A 38 -16.16 0.20 -9.91
CA LYS A 38 -14.95 -0.39 -10.52
C LYS A 38 -13.66 0.38 -10.22
N ASP A 39 -13.78 1.65 -9.89
CA ASP A 39 -12.72 2.54 -9.45
C ASP A 39 -12.19 2.17 -8.06
N ILE A 40 -12.99 1.49 -7.23
CA ILE A 40 -12.60 1.04 -5.90
C ILE A 40 -12.22 -0.44 -5.96
N ALA A 41 -10.92 -0.72 -5.85
CA ALA A 41 -10.43 -2.09 -5.84
C ALA A 41 -10.74 -2.80 -4.51
N VAL A 42 -11.42 -3.95 -4.57
CA VAL A 42 -11.74 -4.78 -3.41
C VAL A 42 -10.82 -5.99 -3.39
N HIS A 43 -9.95 -6.05 -2.38
CA HIS A 43 -8.99 -7.15 -2.19
C HIS A 43 -9.19 -7.82 -0.84
N ARG A 44 -8.75 -9.07 -0.74
CA ARG A 44 -8.51 -9.69 0.55
C ARG A 44 -7.22 -9.13 1.14
N GLU A 45 -7.18 -8.97 2.45
CA GLU A 45 -6.06 -8.36 3.17
C GLU A 45 -4.72 -9.01 2.80
N GLU A 46 -4.67 -10.34 2.78
CA GLU A 46 -3.45 -11.09 2.47
C GLU A 46 -2.92 -10.87 1.03
N ILE A 47 -3.82 -10.54 0.11
CA ILE A 47 -3.47 -10.26 -1.30
C ILE A 47 -3.04 -8.80 -1.44
N TYR A 48 -3.71 -7.89 -0.75
CA TYR A 48 -3.38 -6.46 -0.76
C TYR A 48 -1.95 -6.21 -0.26
N ASP A 49 -1.58 -6.83 0.87
CA ASP A 49 -0.25 -6.69 1.46
C ASP A 49 0.87 -7.17 0.53
N ARG A 50 0.62 -8.23 -0.24
CA ARG A 50 1.58 -8.73 -1.23
C ARG A 50 1.76 -7.75 -2.38
N ILE A 51 0.64 -7.25 -2.93
CA ILE A 51 0.66 -6.30 -4.05
C ILE A 51 1.35 -4.99 -3.66
N GLN A 52 1.14 -4.49 -2.43
CA GLN A 52 1.80 -3.25 -1.98
C GLN A 52 3.30 -3.40 -1.81
N ARG A 53 3.77 -4.55 -1.28
CA ARG A 53 5.20 -4.85 -1.17
C ARG A 53 5.88 -4.90 -2.54
N GLU A 54 5.23 -5.49 -3.54
CA GLU A 54 5.74 -5.54 -4.90
C GLU A 54 5.75 -4.15 -5.56
N LYS A 55 4.71 -3.33 -5.35
CA LYS A 55 4.64 -1.96 -5.90
C LYS A 55 5.68 -1.00 -5.31
N THR A 56 6.09 -1.22 -4.05
CA THR A 56 7.08 -0.35 -3.38
C THR A 56 8.51 -0.72 -3.79
N GLY A 57 8.74 -1.90 -4.38
CA GLY A 57 10.05 -2.37 -4.83
C GLY A 57 10.45 -1.98 -6.26
N ASP A 58 9.57 -1.33 -7.03
CA ASP A 58 9.78 -1.05 -8.47
C ASP A 58 10.15 0.43 -8.77
N HIS A 59 10.22 1.29 -7.75
CA HIS A 59 10.71 2.66 -7.91
C HIS A 59 12.18 2.78 -7.49
N GLY A 60 13.07 2.39 -8.41
CA GLY A 60 14.28 3.13 -8.75
C GLY A 60 15.33 3.34 -7.65
N ASP A 61 15.95 2.26 -7.19
CA ASP A 61 17.36 2.29 -6.80
C ASP A 61 18.20 2.34 -8.09
N HIS A 62 18.42 3.53 -8.65
CA HIS A 62 19.40 3.77 -9.73
C HIS A 62 19.95 5.20 -9.68
N GLY A 63 21.25 5.28 -9.37
CA GLY A 63 22.18 6.38 -9.68
C GLY A 63 22.28 7.45 -8.59
N ASP A 64 23.44 7.78 -8.01
CA ASP A 64 24.81 7.47 -8.39
C ASP A 64 25.71 7.53 -7.13
N HIS A 65 26.59 6.54 -6.99
CA HIS A 65 27.74 6.61 -6.11
C HIS A 65 28.74 7.57 -6.79
N GLU A 66 28.79 8.83 -6.39
CA GLU A 66 29.91 9.69 -6.77
C GLU A 66 31.12 9.31 -5.90
N ASP A 67 31.86 8.30 -6.36
CA ASP A 67 33.23 8.07 -5.95
C ASP A 67 34.07 9.28 -6.41
N PHE A 68 34.21 10.27 -5.53
CA PHE A 68 35.17 11.36 -5.70
C PHE A 68 36.55 10.87 -5.27
N GLU A 69 37.15 9.98 -6.07
CA GLU A 69 38.60 9.73 -6.00
C GLU A 69 39.36 10.69 -6.92
N SER A 70 39.99 11.66 -6.23
CA SER A 70 41.30 12.26 -6.50
C SER A 70 41.55 12.96 -7.84
N ASP A 71 41.94 14.24 -7.75
CA ASP A 71 43.22 14.64 -8.34
C ASP A 71 43.92 15.73 -7.51
N LYS A 72 45.20 15.46 -7.24
CA LYS A 72 46.19 16.39 -6.70
C LYS A 72 46.52 17.42 -7.76
N GLU A 73 46.55 18.69 -7.39
CA GLU A 73 47.45 19.65 -8.03
C GLU A 73 48.33 20.29 -6.96
N ASP A 74 49.55 19.77 -6.95
CA ASP A 74 50.77 20.34 -6.38
C ASP A 74 51.18 21.51 -7.30
N GLU A 75 51.01 22.75 -6.84
CA GLU A 75 51.68 23.91 -7.42
C GLU A 75 52.20 24.73 -6.23
N GLY A 76 53.50 24.59 -6.00
CA GLY A 76 54.23 25.30 -4.97
C GLY A 76 54.57 26.75 -5.32
N SER A 77 55.45 27.29 -4.49
CA SER A 77 56.19 28.54 -4.61
C SER A 77 55.43 29.85 -4.35
N GLY A 78 56.00 30.64 -3.44
CA GLY A 78 55.53 31.97 -3.10
C GLY A 78 56.32 32.52 -1.91
N ASP A 79 57.61 32.79 -2.11
CA ASP A 79 58.45 33.66 -1.29
C ASP A 79 57.69 34.88 -0.75
N LEU A 80 57.83 35.16 0.55
CA LEU A 80 58.35 36.41 1.16
C LEU A 80 58.23 36.36 2.69
#